data_AF-A0AAU4BVT0-F1
#
_entry.id   AF-A0AAU4BVT0-F1
#
_cell.length_a   1.000
_cell.length_b   1.000
_cell.length_c   1.000
_cell.angle_alpha   90.00
_cell.angle_beta   90.00
_cell.angle_gamma   90.00
#
_symmetry.space_group_name_H-M   'P 1'
#
loop_
_entity.id
_entity.type
_entity.pdbx_description
1 polymer ?
#
loop_
_entity_poly.entity_id
_entity_poly.type
_entity_poly.pdbx_seq_one_letter_code
_entity_poly.pdbx_strand_id
1 'polypeptide(L)'
;MPHRRQRTRPPLTRRDRMLLALAQNAAARGAHEIVLNDALIDDLANVAPSTRVQPSAELTIRVHAPTRQALDRGAFTLSVTGVSRNAGTTTGRFLHLFSDLDRFRDAYAGAPTVTGGAVRVQVSAPPLYPATENVARSVRLLPALLPLGEHHPPGDDLIDLDDLAFTADAAHLWLVSRSRQLPVEPVVFTAVEHTRQMHPLARFLVEASYALTTPCAGFDWGAAAHLPFLPALRYGRTLLSPARCLLTANDLPGPAASWAEWEQGLAVWRHQTGLPQSVYAGDGDQRLALDLGEGAHRAVLRDLLKPAGTVSLRAGPHPGGDGWIGGRAHEIVIPLASTTPAGPPPALPRRPWVPHRDHGHLPGWPGRLYLKLYSHPDEQDLLLVRHLPRLTERLDGTMPWWFLRYRDPHPHVRLRVTAPARAFADAAELLADWTGELREAGLVGRVQWDTYFPEEGRFGTGPILDAAEACFAADSQAVLAQLGAARTNGATAQALIAASLLDLAAGLLGDVDEARKWLINHARTTRIAPARLVHQQAIAYTNPDQSTTAALPGGEHVLACWERRRDRLDAYRNILAATGPRPPADLLPDLLHLHHVRAAGLDRDSERRCLHLARSAALSWTARTRERA
;
A
#
# COMPACT_ATOMS: atom_id res chain seq x y z
N MET A 1 13.51 25.62 2.66
CA MET A 1 14.39 24.72 3.44
C MET A 1 13.70 23.36 3.54
N PRO A 2 14.05 22.36 2.71
CA PRO A 2 13.44 21.04 2.81
C PRO A 2 14.00 20.33 4.05
N HIS A 3 13.10 19.84 4.90
CA HIS A 3 13.44 19.01 6.05
C HIS A 3 14.25 17.78 5.59
N ARG A 4 15.56 17.78 5.86
CA ARG A 4 16.34 16.54 5.96
C ARG A 4 15.71 15.74 7.09
N ARG A 5 14.78 14.83 6.75
CA ARG A 5 14.44 13.71 7.63
C ARG A 5 15.78 13.02 7.94
N GLN A 6 16.24 13.13 9.18
CA GLN A 6 17.26 12.22 9.70
C GLN A 6 16.72 10.82 9.44
N ARG A 7 17.28 10.13 8.44
CA ARG A 7 17.02 8.70 8.22
C ARG A 7 17.64 8.01 9.43
N THR A 8 16.87 7.82 10.49
CA THR A 8 17.18 6.84 11.53
C THR A 8 17.45 5.54 10.79
N ARG A 9 18.67 5.01 10.92
CA ARG A 9 18.99 3.71 10.33
C ARG A 9 17.98 2.71 10.92
N PRO A 10 17.24 1.96 10.09
CA PRO A 10 16.31 0.98 10.62
C PRO A 10 17.09 0.00 11.51
N PRO A 11 16.53 -0.41 12.67
CA PRO A 11 17.17 -1.37 13.54
C PRO A 11 17.37 -2.71 12.80
N LEU A 12 18.43 -3.45 13.14
CA LEU A 12 18.69 -4.78 12.57
C LEU A 12 17.49 -5.70 12.80
N THR A 13 16.98 -6.28 11.70
CA THR A 13 15.88 -7.24 11.74
C THR A 13 16.32 -8.58 12.33
N ARG A 14 15.37 -9.47 12.66
CA ARG A 14 15.68 -10.85 13.09
C ARG A 14 16.52 -11.57 12.01
N ARG A 15 16.10 -11.46 10.75
CA ARG A 15 16.80 -12.01 9.59
C ARG A 15 18.23 -11.47 9.47
N ASP A 16 18.44 -10.17 9.65
CA ASP A 16 19.80 -9.59 9.61
C ASP A 16 20.72 -10.20 10.66
N ARG A 17 20.24 -10.36 11.90
CA ARG A 17 21.03 -10.96 12.98
C ARG A 17 21.37 -12.42 12.69
N MET A 18 20.42 -13.16 12.11
CA MET A 18 20.64 -14.55 11.70
C MET A 18 21.67 -14.66 10.58
N LEU A 19 21.57 -13.83 9.53
CA LEU A 19 22.53 -13.82 8.43
C LEU A 19 23.94 -13.41 8.88
N LEU A 20 24.04 -12.43 9.79
CA LEU A 20 25.31 -12.06 10.42
C LEU A 20 25.91 -13.24 11.20
N ALA A 21 25.10 -13.93 12.02
CA ALA A 21 25.56 -15.08 12.79
C ALA A 21 25.99 -16.24 11.88
N LEU A 22 25.24 -16.53 10.81
CA LEU A 22 25.57 -17.55 9.82
C LEU A 22 26.91 -17.25 9.14
N ALA A 23 27.08 -16.04 8.62
CA ALA A 23 28.33 -15.63 7.96
C ALA A 23 29.52 -15.65 8.92
N GLN A 24 29.36 -15.13 10.14
CA GLN A 24 30.41 -15.10 11.15
C GLN A 24 30.82 -16.50 11.60
N ASN A 25 29.86 -17.41 11.84
CA ASN A 25 30.15 -18.79 12.24
C ASN A 25 30.85 -19.57 11.12
N ALA A 26 30.47 -19.31 9.86
CA ALA A 26 31.15 -19.91 8.71
C ALA A 26 32.61 -19.43 8.64
N ALA A 27 32.84 -18.12 8.77
CA ALA A 27 34.19 -17.54 8.81
C ALA A 27 35.04 -18.12 9.96
N ALA A 28 34.49 -18.17 11.18
CA ALA A 28 35.18 -18.67 12.37
C ALA A 28 35.58 -20.16 12.27
N ARG A 29 34.88 -20.93 11.44
CA ARG A 29 35.13 -22.36 11.20
C ARG A 29 35.92 -22.64 9.92
N GLY A 30 36.29 -21.60 9.16
CA GLY A 30 36.91 -21.76 7.83
C GLY A 30 35.98 -22.42 6.80
N ALA A 31 34.66 -22.34 7.00
CA ALA A 31 33.69 -22.88 6.07
C ALA A 31 33.36 -21.85 4.97
N HIS A 32 33.66 -22.19 3.71
CA HIS A 32 33.42 -21.30 2.57
C HIS A 32 32.03 -21.42 1.94
N GLU A 33 31.21 -22.34 2.44
CA GLU A 33 29.86 -22.60 1.93
C GLU A 33 28.92 -22.91 3.09
N ILE A 34 27.70 -22.37 2.99
CA ILE A 34 26.55 -22.70 3.83
C ILE A 34 25.53 -23.43 2.95
N VAL A 35 25.19 -24.66 3.35
CA VAL A 35 24.13 -25.44 2.71
C VAL A 35 22.82 -25.16 3.42
N LEU A 36 21.89 -24.53 2.72
CA LEU A 36 20.55 -24.28 3.20
C LEU A 36 19.73 -25.58 3.16
N ASN A 37 18.93 -25.77 4.19
CA ASN A 37 17.85 -26.76 4.23
C ASN A 37 16.51 -26.01 4.42
N ASP A 38 15.40 -26.74 4.32
CA ASP A 38 14.06 -26.14 4.37
C ASP A 38 13.80 -25.44 5.72
N ALA A 39 14.23 -26.04 6.83
CA ALA A 39 14.08 -25.44 8.16
C ALA A 39 14.81 -24.09 8.28
N LEU A 40 16.01 -23.96 7.73
CA LEU A 40 16.75 -22.70 7.75
C LEU A 40 16.13 -21.65 6.83
N ILE A 41 15.52 -22.08 5.72
CA ILE A 41 14.76 -21.19 4.84
C ILE A 41 13.53 -20.65 5.58
N ASP A 42 12.78 -21.51 6.26
CA ASP A 42 11.61 -21.13 7.05
C ASP A 42 11.99 -20.17 8.18
N ASP A 43 13.12 -20.41 8.86
CA ASP A 43 13.62 -19.53 9.90
C ASP A 43 14.07 -18.15 9.37
N LEU A 44 14.61 -18.10 8.15
CA LEU A 44 15.01 -16.86 7.47
C LEU A 44 13.83 -16.13 6.83
N ALA A 45 12.70 -16.80 6.61
CA ALA A 45 11.52 -16.23 6.00
C ALA A 45 10.87 -15.19 6.93
N ASN A 46 10.79 -13.95 6.46
CA ASN A 46 10.06 -12.85 7.12
C ASN A 46 8.71 -12.61 6.43
N VAL A 47 7.99 -13.68 6.07
CA VAL A 47 6.79 -13.57 5.22
C VAL A 47 5.61 -14.26 5.90
N ALA A 48 4.44 -13.62 5.86
CA ALA A 48 3.21 -14.26 6.31
C ALA A 48 2.81 -15.37 5.31
N PRO A 49 2.23 -16.50 5.75
CA PRO A 49 1.87 -17.62 4.86
C PRO A 49 0.96 -17.26 3.67
N SER A 50 0.29 -16.10 3.71
CA SER A 50 -0.67 -15.64 2.70
C SER A 50 -0.14 -14.56 1.75
N THR A 51 1.17 -14.33 1.69
CA THR A 51 1.73 -13.30 0.82
C THR A 51 1.72 -13.74 -0.64
N ARG A 52 1.15 -12.89 -1.51
CA ARG A 52 1.14 -13.15 -2.95
C ARG A 52 2.48 -12.83 -3.58
N VAL A 53 2.85 -13.65 -4.56
CA VAL A 53 4.06 -13.49 -5.36
C VAL A 53 3.73 -12.86 -6.70
N GLN A 54 4.74 -12.27 -7.34
CA GLN A 54 4.63 -11.86 -8.74
C GLN A 54 4.37 -13.07 -9.65
N PRO A 55 3.65 -12.89 -10.77
CA PRO A 55 3.15 -14.01 -11.55
C PRO A 55 4.25 -14.65 -12.42
N SER A 56 5.34 -13.94 -12.65
CA SER A 56 6.48 -14.46 -13.40
C SER A 56 7.77 -13.95 -12.80
N ALA A 57 8.88 -14.57 -13.21
CA ALA A 57 10.23 -14.13 -12.94
C ALA A 57 11.13 -14.60 -14.09
N GLU A 58 12.36 -14.14 -14.13
CA GLU A 58 13.38 -14.65 -15.04
C GLU A 58 14.66 -14.93 -14.25
N LEU A 59 15.15 -16.15 -14.34
CA LEU A 59 16.37 -16.59 -13.65
C LEU A 59 17.48 -16.76 -14.67
N THR A 60 18.57 -16.03 -14.51
CA THR A 60 19.79 -16.22 -15.30
C THR A 60 20.75 -17.09 -14.50
N ILE A 61 21.13 -18.23 -15.08
CA ILE A 61 22.01 -19.22 -14.45
C ILE A 61 23.22 -19.55 -15.31
N ARG A 62 24.25 -20.07 -14.66
CA ARG A 62 25.32 -20.85 -15.30
C ARG A 62 25.24 -22.30 -14.85
N VAL A 63 25.52 -23.23 -15.77
CA VAL A 63 25.54 -24.67 -15.49
C VAL A 63 26.98 -25.12 -15.41
N HIS A 64 27.34 -25.76 -14.30
CA HIS A 64 28.68 -26.31 -14.11
C HIS A 64 28.61 -27.84 -14.11
N ALA A 65 29.25 -28.45 -15.10
CA ALA A 65 29.43 -29.89 -15.24
C ALA A 65 30.72 -30.19 -16.02
N PRO A 66 31.54 -31.16 -15.57
CA PRO A 66 32.81 -31.47 -16.21
C PRO A 66 32.65 -32.07 -17.62
N THR A 67 31.55 -32.80 -17.85
CA THR A 67 31.26 -33.43 -19.14
C THR A 67 29.76 -33.42 -19.41
N ARG A 68 29.37 -33.62 -20.67
CA ARG A 68 27.97 -33.79 -21.05
C ARG A 68 27.33 -35.00 -20.35
N GLN A 69 28.07 -36.11 -20.23
CA GLN A 69 27.60 -37.30 -19.53
C GLN A 69 27.40 -37.06 -18.02
N ALA A 70 28.19 -36.20 -17.39
CA ALA A 70 27.97 -35.80 -16.00
C ALA A 70 26.67 -35.00 -15.86
N LEU A 71 26.45 -34.05 -16.78
CA LEU A 71 25.21 -33.27 -16.85
C LEU A 71 23.99 -34.18 -17.02
N ASP A 72 24.02 -35.11 -17.98
CA ASP A 72 22.89 -36.00 -18.29
C ASP A 72 22.55 -36.94 -17.11
N ARG A 73 23.53 -37.31 -16.28
CA ARG A 73 23.32 -38.09 -15.03
C ARG A 73 22.95 -37.23 -13.82
N GLY A 74 22.78 -35.92 -14.00
CA GLY A 74 22.44 -34.99 -12.93
C GLY A 74 23.61 -34.57 -12.03
N ALA A 75 24.86 -34.87 -12.39
CA ALA A 75 26.05 -34.45 -11.66
C ALA A 75 26.49 -33.04 -12.14
N PHE A 76 25.72 -32.03 -11.74
CA PHE A 76 25.96 -30.63 -12.06
C PHE A 76 25.63 -29.70 -10.88
N THR A 77 26.14 -28.48 -10.94
CA THR A 77 25.68 -27.37 -10.08
C THR A 77 25.19 -26.21 -10.94
N LEU A 78 24.29 -25.41 -10.37
CA LEU A 78 23.78 -24.19 -10.99
C LEU A 78 24.28 -23.00 -10.20
N SER A 79 24.71 -21.93 -10.87
CA SER A 79 25.02 -20.66 -10.22
C SER A 79 24.03 -19.60 -10.70
N VAL A 80 23.30 -18.99 -9.77
CA VAL A 80 22.42 -17.87 -10.08
C VAL A 80 23.27 -16.62 -10.34
N THR A 81 23.22 -16.10 -11.57
CA THR A 81 23.99 -14.90 -11.97
C THR A 81 23.13 -13.66 -12.15
N GLY A 82 21.82 -13.82 -12.27
CA GLY A 82 20.84 -12.73 -12.33
C GLY A 82 19.42 -13.21 -11.99
N VAL A 83 18.62 -12.33 -11.41
CA VAL A 83 17.18 -12.55 -11.17
C VAL A 83 16.44 -11.29 -11.60
N SER A 84 15.52 -11.44 -12.54
CA SER A 84 14.63 -10.37 -12.99
C SER A 84 13.22 -10.61 -12.47
N ARG A 85 12.52 -9.50 -12.20
CA ARG A 85 11.18 -9.52 -11.61
C ARG A 85 10.10 -10.07 -12.53
N ASN A 86 10.32 -10.03 -13.84
CA ASN A 86 9.36 -10.48 -14.85
C ASN A 86 10.04 -11.38 -15.87
N ALA A 87 9.29 -12.35 -16.40
CA ALA A 87 9.73 -13.12 -17.54
C ALA A 87 9.90 -12.21 -18.77
N GLY A 88 10.97 -12.42 -19.54
CA GLY A 88 11.25 -11.67 -20.76
C GLY A 88 11.94 -10.32 -20.57
N THR A 89 12.36 -9.98 -19.34
CA THR A 89 13.14 -8.77 -19.05
C THR A 89 14.48 -8.76 -19.81
N THR A 90 15.27 -9.85 -19.71
CA THR A 90 16.60 -9.94 -20.32
C THR A 90 16.51 -10.36 -21.79
N THR A 91 15.61 -11.30 -22.09
CA THR A 91 15.50 -11.88 -23.44
C THR A 91 14.75 -11.00 -24.42
N GLY A 92 13.83 -10.14 -23.96
CA GLY A 92 12.84 -9.45 -24.80
C GLY A 92 13.41 -8.71 -26.01
N ARG A 93 14.53 -8.00 -25.85
CA ARG A 93 15.18 -7.27 -26.96
C ARG A 93 15.78 -8.18 -28.04
N PHE A 94 16.08 -9.43 -27.72
CA PHE A 94 16.72 -10.39 -28.60
C PHE A 94 15.73 -11.33 -29.29
N LEU A 95 14.46 -11.34 -28.87
CA LEU A 95 13.48 -12.34 -29.36
C LEU A 95 13.25 -12.27 -30.86
N HIS A 96 13.45 -11.10 -31.48
CA HIS A 96 13.37 -10.93 -32.94
C HIS A 96 14.44 -11.72 -33.73
N LEU A 97 15.49 -12.19 -33.07
CA LEU A 97 16.56 -12.99 -33.68
C LEU A 97 16.21 -14.48 -33.78
N PHE A 98 15.15 -14.93 -33.10
CA PHE A 98 14.72 -16.32 -33.12
C PHE A 98 13.66 -16.54 -34.20
N SER A 99 13.77 -17.64 -34.94
CA SER A 99 12.79 -18.02 -35.97
C SER A 99 11.45 -18.50 -35.38
N ASP A 100 11.45 -18.95 -34.12
CA ASP A 100 10.29 -19.48 -33.40
C ASP A 100 9.73 -18.44 -32.40
N LEU A 101 9.41 -17.24 -32.90
CA LEU A 101 8.87 -16.16 -32.06
C LEU A 101 7.49 -16.50 -31.48
N ASP A 102 6.69 -17.27 -32.20
CA ASP A 102 5.33 -17.62 -31.80
C ASP A 102 5.30 -18.49 -30.54
N ARG A 103 6.26 -19.40 -30.37
CA ARG A 103 6.42 -20.13 -29.11
C ARG A 103 6.63 -19.21 -27.90
N PHE A 104 7.38 -18.11 -28.06
CA PHE A 104 7.56 -17.12 -27.00
C PHE A 104 6.29 -16.31 -26.77
N ARG A 105 5.57 -15.95 -27.83
CA ARG A 105 4.26 -15.27 -27.72
C ARG A 105 3.26 -16.11 -26.93
N ASP A 106 3.14 -17.39 -27.25
CA ASP A 106 2.23 -18.31 -26.56
C ASP A 106 2.61 -18.47 -25.08
N ALA A 107 3.90 -18.65 -24.80
CA ALA A 107 4.39 -18.79 -23.43
C ALA A 107 4.15 -17.51 -22.60
N TYR A 108 4.43 -16.33 -23.16
CA TYR A 108 4.26 -15.07 -22.44
C TYR A 108 2.81 -14.63 -22.36
N ALA A 109 1.97 -14.91 -23.36
CA ALA A 109 0.53 -14.65 -23.30
C ALA A 109 -0.18 -15.56 -22.29
N GLY A 110 0.24 -16.83 -22.19
CA GLY A 110 -0.33 -17.81 -21.26
C GLY A 110 0.21 -17.73 -19.82
N ALA A 111 1.24 -16.92 -19.54
CA ALA A 111 1.75 -16.79 -18.19
C ALA A 111 0.72 -16.10 -17.26
N PRO A 112 0.64 -16.52 -15.99
CA PRO A 112 -0.45 -16.19 -15.08
C PRO A 112 -0.50 -14.70 -14.75
N THR A 113 -1.56 -14.30 -14.06
CA THR A 113 -1.77 -12.95 -13.54
C THR A 113 -1.84 -12.97 -12.02
N VAL A 114 -1.58 -11.83 -11.39
CA VAL A 114 -1.80 -11.67 -9.93
C VAL A 114 -3.28 -11.66 -9.62
N THR A 115 -4.08 -11.07 -10.51
CA THR A 115 -5.52 -10.88 -10.37
C THR A 115 -6.26 -11.78 -11.35
N GLY A 116 -7.22 -12.55 -10.84
CA GLY A 116 -8.04 -13.44 -11.66
C GLY A 116 -8.82 -12.65 -12.70
N GLY A 117 -8.81 -13.12 -13.96
CA GLY A 117 -9.47 -12.46 -15.07
C GLY A 117 -8.78 -11.18 -15.57
N ALA A 118 -7.59 -10.86 -15.07
CA ALA A 118 -6.82 -9.73 -15.59
C ALA A 118 -6.29 -10.00 -17.01
N VAL A 119 -6.28 -8.96 -17.84
CA VAL A 119 -5.62 -9.00 -19.14
C VAL A 119 -4.20 -8.47 -19.00
N ARG A 120 -3.22 -9.23 -19.47
CA ARG A 120 -1.82 -8.78 -19.55
C ARG A 120 -1.64 -7.91 -20.78
N VAL A 121 -1.01 -6.76 -20.58
CA VAL A 121 -0.90 -5.73 -21.61
C VAL A 121 0.55 -5.33 -21.75
N GLN A 122 1.09 -5.42 -22.96
CA GLN A 122 2.46 -4.97 -23.21
C GLN A 122 2.49 -3.46 -23.27
N VAL A 123 3.32 -2.83 -22.44
CA VAL A 123 3.57 -1.39 -22.53
C VAL A 123 4.59 -1.14 -23.63
N SER A 124 4.26 -0.26 -24.57
CA SER A 124 5.19 0.31 -25.53
C SER A 124 5.39 1.77 -25.19
N ALA A 125 6.63 2.17 -24.89
CA ALA A 125 6.95 3.52 -24.49
C ALA A 125 8.41 3.86 -24.81
N PRO A 126 8.71 5.10 -25.19
CA PRO A 126 10.08 5.55 -25.31
C PRO A 126 10.75 5.57 -23.93
N PRO A 127 12.06 5.28 -23.85
CA PRO A 127 12.80 5.46 -22.61
C PRO A 127 12.88 6.94 -22.23
N LEU A 128 13.25 7.22 -20.98
CA LEU A 128 13.41 8.61 -20.51
C LEU A 128 14.56 9.34 -21.23
N TYR A 129 15.59 8.60 -21.65
CA TYR A 129 16.77 9.15 -22.31
C TYR A 129 17.04 8.42 -23.64
N PRO A 130 17.43 9.14 -24.70
CA PRO A 130 17.75 8.53 -26.00
C PRO A 130 18.82 7.43 -25.94
N ALA A 131 19.83 7.59 -25.08
CA ALA A 131 20.91 6.60 -24.93
C ALA A 131 20.42 5.21 -24.49
N THR A 132 19.22 5.14 -23.89
CA THR A 132 18.61 3.91 -23.36
C THR A 132 17.80 3.17 -24.44
N GLU A 133 17.58 3.76 -25.61
CA GLU A 133 16.74 3.18 -26.68
C GLU A 133 17.20 1.78 -27.09
N ASN A 134 18.51 1.56 -27.18
CA ASN A 134 19.08 0.25 -27.54
C ASN A 134 18.79 -0.86 -26.51
N VAL A 135 18.37 -0.50 -25.30
CA VAL A 135 17.93 -1.44 -24.26
C VAL A 135 16.40 -1.56 -24.26
N ALA A 136 15.68 -0.48 -24.57
CA ALA A 136 14.22 -0.41 -24.53
C ALA A 136 13.51 -1.20 -25.64
N ARG A 137 14.18 -1.43 -26.78
CA ARG A 137 13.59 -2.12 -27.93
C ARG A 137 13.10 -3.52 -27.57
N SER A 138 11.83 -3.80 -27.83
CA SER A 138 11.24 -5.13 -27.73
C SER A 138 10.22 -5.33 -28.85
N VAL A 139 10.06 -6.57 -29.31
CA VAL A 139 9.00 -6.91 -30.26
C VAL A 139 7.66 -7.02 -29.54
N ARG A 140 6.57 -6.93 -30.29
CA ARG A 140 5.24 -7.22 -29.75
C ARG A 140 5.09 -8.72 -29.48
N LEU A 141 4.94 -9.06 -28.20
CA LEU A 141 4.78 -10.42 -27.70
C LEU A 141 3.37 -10.69 -27.19
N LEU A 142 2.66 -9.67 -26.72
CA LEU A 142 1.30 -9.83 -26.20
C LEU A 142 0.22 -9.35 -27.19
N PRO A 143 -0.98 -9.97 -27.14
CA PRO A 143 -2.12 -9.53 -27.93
C PRO A 143 -2.56 -8.11 -27.60
N ALA A 144 -2.56 -7.70 -26.33
CA ALA A 144 -2.95 -6.36 -25.92
C ALA A 144 -1.74 -5.42 -25.78
N LEU A 145 -1.86 -4.18 -26.27
CA LEU A 145 -0.83 -3.16 -26.23
C LEU A 145 -1.32 -1.88 -25.52
N LEU A 146 -0.47 -1.29 -24.69
CA LEU A 146 -0.66 0.03 -24.07
C LEU A 146 0.44 0.97 -24.59
N PRO A 147 0.19 1.72 -25.67
CA PRO A 147 1.15 2.67 -26.19
C PRO A 147 1.19 3.96 -25.34
N LEU A 148 2.38 4.47 -25.05
CA LEU A 148 2.60 5.69 -24.29
C LEU A 148 3.56 6.60 -25.07
N GLY A 149 3.09 7.76 -25.51
CA GLY A 149 3.92 8.71 -26.26
C GLY A 149 4.27 8.23 -27.68
N GLU A 150 3.56 7.22 -28.19
CA GLU A 150 3.73 6.64 -29.53
C GLU A 150 2.39 6.60 -30.25
N HIS A 151 2.39 6.81 -31.57
CA HIS A 151 1.18 6.71 -32.37
C HIS A 151 0.99 5.28 -32.89
N HIS A 152 -0.20 4.74 -32.70
CA HIS A 152 -0.65 3.49 -33.29
C HIS A 152 -2.00 3.71 -33.98
N PRO A 153 -2.27 3.03 -35.12
CA PRO A 153 -3.59 3.05 -35.72
C PRO A 153 -4.61 2.44 -34.73
N PRO A 154 -5.86 2.95 -34.66
CA PRO A 154 -6.87 2.40 -33.77
C PRO A 154 -7.13 0.90 -34.01
N GLY A 155 -7.30 0.14 -32.93
CA GLY A 155 -7.58 -1.30 -32.97
C GLY A 155 -8.07 -1.84 -31.64
N ASP A 156 -8.80 -2.96 -31.67
CA ASP A 156 -9.38 -3.63 -30.49
C ASP A 156 -8.32 -4.23 -29.56
N ASP A 157 -7.10 -4.33 -30.04
CA ASP A 157 -5.91 -4.81 -29.37
C ASP A 157 -5.19 -3.70 -28.58
N LEU A 158 -5.60 -2.44 -28.72
CA LEU A 158 -5.07 -1.30 -27.98
C LEU A 158 -5.89 -0.99 -26.74
N ILE A 159 -5.21 -0.64 -25.66
CA ILE A 159 -5.82 -0.05 -24.46
C ILE A 159 -5.34 1.38 -24.35
N ASP A 160 -6.28 2.32 -24.37
CA ASP A 160 -5.99 3.73 -24.20
C ASP A 160 -5.63 4.04 -22.74
N LEU A 161 -4.71 4.98 -22.54
CA LEU A 161 -4.38 5.48 -21.22
C LEU A 161 -5.60 6.09 -20.52
N ASP A 162 -6.45 6.82 -21.24
CA ASP A 162 -7.66 7.46 -20.70
C ASP A 162 -8.77 6.45 -20.34
N ASP A 163 -8.65 5.22 -20.85
CA ASP A 163 -9.51 4.10 -20.49
C ASP A 163 -9.09 3.43 -19.18
N LEU A 164 -7.87 3.66 -18.69
CA LEU A 164 -7.39 3.06 -17.45
C LEU A 164 -7.87 3.84 -16.22
N ALA A 165 -8.38 3.09 -15.25
CA ALA A 165 -8.69 3.57 -13.90
C ALA A 165 -7.83 2.82 -12.88
N PHE A 166 -7.58 3.46 -11.75
CA PHE A 166 -6.85 2.88 -10.62
C PHE A 166 -7.80 2.74 -9.43
N THR A 167 -7.82 1.55 -8.82
CA THR A 167 -8.64 1.26 -7.64
C THR A 167 -7.87 0.43 -6.62
N ALA A 168 -8.34 0.40 -5.37
CA ALA A 168 -7.63 -0.22 -4.27
C ALA A 168 -8.58 -0.73 -3.19
N ASP A 169 -8.13 -1.71 -2.43
CA ASP A 169 -8.70 -2.08 -1.14
C ASP A 169 -7.63 -2.04 -0.04
N ALA A 170 -7.90 -2.62 1.13
CA ALA A 170 -6.97 -2.64 2.25
C ALA A 170 -5.66 -3.43 1.99
N ALA A 171 -5.62 -4.28 0.96
CA ALA A 171 -4.53 -5.21 0.67
C ALA A 171 -4.11 -5.26 -0.82
N HIS A 172 -4.77 -4.50 -1.70
CA HIS A 172 -4.63 -4.62 -3.15
C HIS A 172 -4.67 -3.26 -3.85
N LEU A 173 -3.95 -3.19 -4.96
CA LEU A 173 -4.01 -2.10 -5.93
C LEU A 173 -4.28 -2.74 -7.31
N TRP A 174 -5.19 -2.15 -8.09
CA TRP A 174 -5.56 -2.65 -9.40
C TRP A 174 -5.59 -1.51 -10.42
N LEU A 175 -5.11 -1.81 -11.62
CA LEU A 175 -5.47 -1.08 -12.83
C LEU A 175 -6.64 -1.78 -13.51
N VAL A 176 -7.57 -1.00 -14.06
CA VAL A 176 -8.82 -1.50 -14.63
C VAL A 176 -9.10 -0.76 -15.93
N SER A 177 -9.44 -1.48 -16.99
CA SER A 177 -10.01 -0.85 -18.19
C SER A 177 -11.48 -0.52 -17.94
N ARG A 178 -11.85 0.74 -18.10
CA ARG A 178 -13.21 1.25 -17.83
C ARG A 178 -14.20 0.72 -18.85
N SER A 179 -13.83 0.77 -20.13
CA SER A 179 -14.65 0.30 -21.25
C SER A 179 -14.86 -1.22 -21.21
N ARG A 180 -13.81 -1.99 -20.88
CA ARG A 180 -13.86 -3.46 -20.85
C ARG A 180 -14.27 -4.02 -19.48
N GLN A 181 -14.36 -3.19 -18.45
CA GLN A 181 -14.71 -3.55 -17.08
C GLN A 181 -13.90 -4.73 -16.52
N LEU A 182 -12.60 -4.77 -16.81
CA LEU A 182 -11.72 -5.85 -16.39
C LEU A 182 -10.39 -5.33 -15.85
N PRO A 183 -9.71 -6.08 -14.95
CA PRO A 183 -8.39 -5.71 -14.46
C PRO A 183 -7.34 -5.80 -15.57
N VAL A 184 -6.35 -4.92 -15.51
CA VAL A 184 -5.26 -4.83 -16.47
C VAL A 184 -3.93 -4.99 -15.72
N GLU A 185 -3.04 -5.81 -16.25
CA GLU A 185 -1.69 -6.02 -15.73
C GLU A 185 -0.65 -5.60 -16.78
N PRO A 186 -0.19 -4.34 -16.74
CA PRO A 186 0.84 -3.86 -17.65
C PRO A 186 2.17 -4.58 -17.42
N VAL A 187 2.85 -4.97 -18.49
CA VAL A 187 4.16 -5.63 -18.46
C VAL A 187 5.07 -5.05 -19.53
N VAL A 188 6.38 -5.17 -19.29
CA VAL A 188 7.43 -4.74 -20.22
C VAL A 188 8.42 -5.89 -20.46
N PHE A 189 8.92 -5.98 -21.69
CA PHE A 189 9.87 -7.00 -22.13
C PHE A 189 11.24 -6.37 -22.42
N THR A 190 11.75 -5.63 -21.43
CA THR A 190 13.02 -4.93 -21.53
C THR A 190 13.73 -4.88 -20.16
N ALA A 191 15.05 -4.78 -20.20
CA ALA A 191 15.93 -4.63 -19.03
C ALA A 191 16.22 -3.15 -18.68
N VAL A 192 15.42 -2.21 -19.18
CA VAL A 192 15.52 -0.79 -18.78
C VAL A 192 15.29 -0.65 -17.29
N GLU A 193 16.19 0.04 -16.58
CA GLU A 193 16.06 0.26 -15.14
C GLU A 193 14.89 1.22 -14.85
N HIS A 194 13.90 0.73 -14.11
CA HIS A 194 12.63 1.41 -13.89
C HIS A 194 12.77 2.78 -13.20
N THR A 195 13.71 2.93 -12.27
CA THR A 195 13.78 4.11 -11.39
C THR A 195 14.36 5.34 -12.07
N ARG A 196 15.39 5.14 -12.88
CA ARG A 196 16.19 6.23 -13.46
C ARG A 196 16.03 6.32 -14.96
N GLN A 197 15.67 5.23 -15.65
CA GLN A 197 15.74 5.16 -17.11
C GLN A 197 14.37 5.05 -17.80
N MET A 198 13.31 4.76 -17.04
CA MET A 198 11.93 4.64 -17.55
C MET A 198 11.11 5.91 -17.28
N HIS A 199 10.21 6.25 -18.19
CA HIS A 199 9.26 7.35 -17.98
C HIS A 199 8.40 7.11 -16.72
N PRO A 200 8.19 8.10 -15.82
CA PRO A 200 7.51 7.87 -14.54
C PRO A 200 6.10 7.29 -14.66
N LEU A 201 5.36 7.68 -15.70
CA LEU A 201 4.04 7.10 -15.97
C LEU A 201 4.13 5.62 -16.38
N ALA A 202 5.04 5.26 -17.29
CA ALA A 202 5.24 3.88 -17.69
C ALA A 202 5.66 3.02 -16.49
N ARG A 203 6.58 3.55 -15.67
CA ARG A 203 7.00 2.94 -14.40
C ARG A 203 5.81 2.71 -13.47
N PHE A 204 4.99 3.74 -13.24
CA PHE A 204 3.81 3.62 -12.38
C PHE A 204 2.91 2.49 -12.87
N LEU A 205 2.60 2.44 -14.18
CA LEU A 205 1.71 1.45 -14.75
C LEU A 205 2.24 0.01 -14.61
N VAL A 206 3.55 -0.21 -14.82
CA VAL A 206 4.15 -1.55 -14.69
C VAL A 206 4.46 -1.96 -13.25
N GLU A 207 4.44 -1.04 -12.29
CA GLU A 207 4.67 -1.35 -10.86
C GLU A 207 3.37 -1.40 -10.06
N ALA A 208 2.34 -0.62 -10.43
CA ALA A 208 1.12 -0.42 -9.66
C ALA A 208 0.37 -1.73 -9.36
N SER A 209 0.11 -2.55 -10.38
CA SER A 209 -0.61 -3.83 -10.20
C SER A 209 0.18 -4.88 -9.40
N TYR A 210 1.47 -4.64 -9.15
CA TYR A 210 2.35 -5.57 -8.43
C TYR A 210 2.88 -5.02 -7.09
N ALA A 211 2.56 -3.78 -6.70
CA ALA A 211 3.22 -3.08 -5.60
C ALA A 211 3.08 -3.77 -4.22
N LEU A 212 2.04 -4.59 -4.03
CA LEU A 212 1.78 -5.35 -2.80
C LEU A 212 2.01 -6.86 -2.98
N THR A 213 2.79 -7.25 -3.99
CA THR A 213 3.22 -8.62 -4.24
C THR A 213 4.73 -8.78 -3.99
N THR A 214 5.14 -10.00 -3.64
CA THR A 214 6.55 -10.33 -3.44
C THR A 214 7.19 -10.70 -4.78
N PRO A 215 8.15 -9.90 -5.29
CA PRO A 215 8.90 -10.28 -6.47
C PRO A 215 9.85 -11.45 -6.16
N CYS A 216 10.21 -12.22 -7.19
CA CYS A 216 11.42 -13.02 -7.13
C CYS A 216 12.62 -12.08 -7.26
N ALA A 217 13.57 -12.17 -6.33
CA ALA A 217 14.78 -11.36 -6.31
C ALA A 217 16.01 -12.22 -5.99
N GLY A 218 17.19 -11.72 -6.36
CA GLY A 218 18.45 -12.33 -5.96
C GLY A 218 18.60 -12.38 -4.44
N PHE A 219 19.43 -13.30 -3.95
CA PHE A 219 19.66 -13.42 -2.51
C PHE A 219 20.36 -12.16 -1.96
N ASP A 220 19.72 -11.52 -0.98
CA ASP A 220 20.26 -10.36 -0.28
C ASP A 220 20.77 -10.75 1.11
N TRP A 221 22.07 -10.50 1.35
CA TRP A 221 22.73 -10.69 2.63
C TRP A 221 22.34 -9.65 3.69
N GLY A 222 21.57 -8.62 3.33
CA GLY A 222 21.10 -7.60 4.25
C GLY A 222 22.26 -6.89 4.94
N ALA A 223 22.19 -6.72 6.27
CA ALA A 223 23.27 -6.11 7.03
C ALA A 223 24.62 -6.86 6.92
N ALA A 224 24.61 -8.17 6.65
CA ALA A 224 25.82 -8.96 6.49
C ALA A 224 26.58 -8.65 5.20
N ALA A 225 25.96 -7.96 4.22
CA ALA A 225 26.60 -7.59 2.96
C ALA A 225 27.85 -6.71 3.12
N HIS A 226 28.09 -6.14 4.30
CA HIS A 226 29.28 -5.34 4.63
C HIS A 226 30.42 -6.14 5.27
N LEU A 227 30.24 -7.44 5.54
CA LEU A 227 31.30 -8.28 6.08
C LEU A 227 32.44 -8.48 5.06
N PRO A 228 33.70 -8.57 5.52
CA PRO A 228 34.86 -8.75 4.64
C PRO A 228 34.84 -10.11 3.93
N PHE A 229 34.16 -11.10 4.52
CA PHE A 229 33.95 -12.40 3.95
C PHE A 229 32.46 -12.77 4.02
N LEU A 230 31.94 -13.30 2.92
CA LEU A 230 30.65 -13.96 2.84
C LEU A 230 30.85 -15.38 2.29
N PRO A 231 30.34 -16.41 2.95
CA PRO A 231 30.36 -17.76 2.42
C PRO A 231 29.43 -17.87 1.20
N ALA A 232 29.66 -18.88 0.37
CA ALA A 232 28.68 -19.27 -0.64
C ALA A 232 27.40 -19.76 0.03
N LEU A 233 26.26 -19.53 -0.59
CA LEU A 233 24.98 -20.09 -0.18
C LEU A 233 24.49 -21.07 -1.24
N ARG A 234 24.33 -22.32 -0.84
CA ARG A 234 23.83 -23.38 -1.71
C ARG A 234 22.52 -23.94 -1.17
N TYR A 235 21.56 -24.15 -2.06
CA TYR A 235 20.38 -24.97 -1.79
C TYR A 235 20.30 -26.08 -2.84
N GLY A 236 20.30 -27.34 -2.40
CA GLY A 236 20.42 -28.48 -3.31
C GLY A 236 21.65 -28.37 -4.21
N ARG A 237 21.45 -28.29 -5.52
CA ARG A 237 22.53 -28.12 -6.52
C ARG A 237 22.76 -26.66 -6.94
N THR A 238 22.04 -25.72 -6.36
CA THR A 238 22.00 -24.34 -6.81
C THR A 238 22.73 -23.42 -5.83
N LEU A 239 23.80 -22.79 -6.29
CA LEU A 239 24.47 -21.68 -5.65
C LEU A 239 23.62 -20.41 -5.85
N LEU A 240 22.97 -19.97 -4.78
CA LEU A 240 22.13 -18.77 -4.73
C LEU A 240 22.97 -17.50 -4.60
N SER A 241 24.11 -17.60 -3.91
CA SER A 241 25.07 -16.51 -3.74
C SER A 241 26.49 -17.11 -3.72
N PRO A 242 27.42 -16.68 -4.58
CA PRO A 242 28.80 -17.15 -4.53
C PRO A 242 29.52 -16.61 -3.30
N ALA A 243 30.56 -17.32 -2.84
CA ALA A 243 31.44 -16.80 -1.80
C ALA A 243 32.07 -15.49 -2.27
N ARG A 244 32.23 -14.54 -1.35
CA ARG A 244 32.73 -13.19 -1.64
C ARG A 244 33.74 -12.75 -0.59
N CYS A 245 34.91 -12.31 -1.03
CA CYS A 245 35.90 -11.63 -0.23
C CYS A 245 35.96 -10.15 -0.63
N LEU A 246 36.13 -9.28 0.37
CA LEU A 246 36.43 -7.87 0.16
C LEU A 246 37.94 -7.69 0.31
N LEU A 247 38.63 -7.37 -0.79
CA LEU A 247 40.06 -7.09 -0.79
C LEU A 247 40.25 -5.58 -0.61
N THR A 248 40.93 -5.15 0.44
CA THR A 248 41.27 -3.74 0.68
C THR A 248 42.73 -3.47 0.37
N ALA A 249 43.07 -2.20 0.11
CA ALA A 249 44.46 -1.80 -0.12
C ALA A 249 45.37 -2.07 1.09
N ASN A 250 44.81 -2.14 2.30
CA ASN A 250 45.55 -2.43 3.53
C ASN A 250 45.84 -3.92 3.72
N ASP A 251 45.17 -4.80 2.98
CA ASP A 251 45.40 -6.25 3.03
C ASP A 251 46.64 -6.66 2.22
N LEU A 252 47.16 -5.77 1.37
CA LEU A 252 48.30 -6.02 0.50
C LEU A 252 49.43 -5.01 0.74
N PRO A 253 50.67 -5.32 0.32
CA PRO A 253 51.77 -4.36 0.34
C PRO A 253 51.41 -3.05 -0.39
N GLY A 254 51.84 -1.93 0.18
CA GLY A 254 51.47 -0.60 -0.27
C GLY A 254 51.93 -0.25 -1.70
N PRO A 255 51.54 0.93 -2.23
CA PRO A 255 51.78 1.28 -3.64
C PRO A 255 53.25 1.27 -4.06
N ALA A 256 54.17 1.56 -3.13
CA ALA A 256 55.62 1.58 -3.34
C ALA A 256 56.27 0.18 -3.34
N ALA A 257 55.54 -0.88 -2.98
CA ALA A 257 56.05 -2.24 -2.98
C ALA A 257 56.36 -2.71 -4.41
N SER A 258 57.43 -3.48 -4.54
CA SER A 258 57.81 -4.12 -5.79
C SER A 258 56.70 -5.07 -6.28
N TRP A 259 56.75 -5.46 -7.55
CA TRP A 259 55.79 -6.41 -8.10
C TRP A 259 55.85 -7.76 -7.38
N ALA A 260 57.04 -8.28 -7.11
CA ALA A 260 57.24 -9.56 -6.42
C ALA A 260 56.70 -9.56 -4.98
N GLU A 261 56.94 -8.48 -4.21
CA GLU A 261 56.40 -8.34 -2.86
C GLU A 261 54.87 -8.32 -2.88
N TRP A 262 54.28 -7.60 -3.83
CA TRP A 262 52.83 -7.52 -3.98
C TRP A 262 52.22 -8.89 -4.35
N GLU A 263 52.82 -9.64 -5.28
CA GLU A 263 52.38 -10.98 -5.63
C GLU A 263 52.45 -11.96 -4.45
N GLN A 264 53.52 -11.88 -3.66
CA GLN A 264 53.64 -12.69 -2.44
C GLN A 264 52.56 -12.32 -1.42
N GLY A 265 52.29 -11.02 -1.23
CA GLY A 265 51.20 -10.55 -0.37
C GLY A 265 49.83 -11.08 -0.82
N LEU A 266 49.55 -11.03 -2.13
CA LEU A 266 48.31 -11.57 -2.70
C LEU A 266 48.21 -13.09 -2.51
N ALA A 267 49.30 -13.83 -2.69
CA ALA A 267 49.34 -15.27 -2.48
C ALA A 267 49.03 -15.65 -1.02
N VAL A 268 49.63 -14.93 -0.06
CA VAL A 268 49.36 -15.10 1.38
C VAL A 268 47.91 -14.76 1.71
N TRP A 269 47.40 -13.63 1.23
CA TRP A 269 46.01 -13.22 1.46
C TRP A 269 45.02 -14.23 0.86
N ARG A 270 45.28 -14.73 -0.35
CA ARG A 270 44.44 -15.76 -0.99
C ARG A 270 44.42 -17.05 -0.17
N HIS A 271 45.57 -17.47 0.34
CA HIS A 271 45.67 -18.65 1.21
C HIS A 271 44.88 -18.46 2.52
N GLN A 272 44.96 -17.28 3.15
CA GLN A 272 44.24 -16.98 4.39
C GLN A 272 42.72 -16.91 4.19
N THR A 273 42.27 -16.34 3.07
CA THR A 273 40.85 -16.16 2.77
C THR A 273 40.20 -17.36 2.10
N GLY A 274 41.00 -18.35 1.67
CA GLY A 274 40.52 -19.51 0.92
C GLY A 274 39.88 -19.16 -0.44
N LEU A 275 40.17 -17.96 -0.98
CA LEU A 275 39.61 -17.51 -2.25
C LEU A 275 40.17 -18.37 -3.41
N PRO A 276 39.34 -18.87 -4.33
CA PRO A 276 39.80 -19.68 -5.44
C PRO A 276 40.68 -18.87 -6.42
N GLN A 277 41.39 -19.59 -7.29
CA GLN A 277 42.22 -18.99 -8.33
C GLN A 277 41.38 -18.22 -9.37
N SER A 278 40.23 -18.78 -9.80
CA SER A 278 39.31 -18.10 -10.70
C SER A 278 38.32 -17.26 -9.89
N VAL A 279 38.23 -15.97 -10.20
CA VAL A 279 37.38 -15.01 -9.50
C VAL A 279 36.69 -14.06 -10.46
N TYR A 280 35.57 -13.49 -10.01
CA TYR A 280 34.99 -12.30 -10.60
C TYR A 280 35.31 -11.09 -9.74
N ALA A 281 35.94 -10.07 -10.34
CA ALA A 281 36.16 -8.78 -9.71
C ALA A 281 35.05 -7.79 -10.09
N GLY A 282 34.50 -7.08 -9.11
CA GLY A 282 33.44 -6.09 -9.28
C GLY A 282 32.10 -6.51 -8.68
N ASP A 283 31.10 -5.63 -8.85
CA ASP A 283 29.75 -5.80 -8.32
C ASP A 283 28.70 -5.60 -9.42
N GLY A 284 27.53 -6.21 -9.21
CA GLY A 284 26.41 -6.11 -10.15
C GLY A 284 26.68 -6.77 -11.50
N ASP A 285 26.36 -6.05 -12.57
CA ASP A 285 26.50 -6.44 -13.97
C ASP A 285 27.93 -6.21 -14.52
N GLN A 286 28.74 -5.38 -13.86
CA GLN A 286 30.12 -5.08 -14.24
C GLN A 286 31.10 -6.02 -13.53
N ARG A 287 31.24 -7.24 -14.06
CA ARG A 287 32.12 -8.27 -13.52
C ARG A 287 33.25 -8.60 -14.49
N LEU A 288 34.48 -8.57 -14.01
CA LEU A 288 35.65 -9.00 -14.77
C LEU A 288 36.10 -10.38 -14.29
N ALA A 289 36.13 -11.36 -15.20
CA ALA A 289 36.69 -12.67 -14.91
C ALA A 289 38.22 -12.58 -14.84
N LEU A 290 38.80 -13.00 -13.72
CA LEU A 290 40.23 -13.01 -13.49
C LEU A 290 40.68 -14.42 -13.10
N ASP A 291 41.74 -14.89 -13.73
CA ASP A 291 42.51 -16.05 -13.30
C ASP A 291 43.74 -15.54 -12.53
N LEU A 292 43.75 -15.68 -11.21
CA LEU A 292 44.85 -15.21 -10.36
C LEU A 292 46.13 -16.06 -10.48
N GLY A 293 46.11 -17.14 -11.27
CA GLY A 293 47.30 -17.87 -11.70
C GLY A 293 48.06 -17.15 -12.82
N GLU A 294 47.38 -16.30 -13.59
CA GLU A 294 47.96 -15.51 -14.67
C GLU A 294 48.52 -14.17 -14.16
N GLY A 295 49.77 -13.85 -14.52
CA GLY A 295 50.44 -12.62 -14.09
C GLY A 295 49.76 -11.35 -14.60
N ALA A 296 49.30 -11.37 -15.86
CA ALA A 296 48.59 -10.23 -16.45
C ALA A 296 47.27 -9.93 -15.70
N HIS A 297 46.52 -10.95 -15.30
CA HIS A 297 45.28 -10.78 -14.54
C HIS A 297 45.53 -10.26 -13.12
N ARG A 298 46.61 -10.71 -12.47
CA ARG A 298 47.05 -10.13 -11.19
C ARG A 298 47.39 -8.65 -11.32
N ALA A 299 48.01 -8.23 -12.42
CA ALA A 299 48.32 -6.81 -12.67
C ALA A 299 47.04 -5.99 -12.82
N VAL A 300 46.04 -6.50 -13.55
CA VAL A 300 44.72 -5.88 -13.65
C VAL A 300 44.05 -5.75 -12.28
N LEU A 301 44.12 -6.78 -11.42
CA LEU A 301 43.59 -6.69 -10.06
C LEU A 301 44.28 -5.59 -9.25
N ARG A 302 45.62 -5.47 -9.34
CA ARG A 302 46.37 -4.40 -8.68
C ARG A 302 45.91 -3.02 -9.15
N ASP A 303 45.65 -2.86 -10.44
CA ASP A 303 45.19 -1.60 -11.03
C ASP A 303 43.75 -1.26 -10.65
N LEU A 304 42.86 -2.26 -10.53
CA LEU A 304 41.51 -2.07 -10.00
C LEU A 304 41.51 -1.61 -8.54
N LEU A 305 42.48 -2.07 -7.74
CA LEU A 305 42.58 -1.74 -6.31
C LEU A 305 43.11 -0.31 -6.05
N LYS A 306 44.00 0.21 -6.90
CA LYS A 306 44.64 1.54 -6.74
C LYS A 306 43.65 2.71 -6.59
N PRO A 307 42.68 2.92 -7.50
CA PRO A 307 41.77 4.06 -7.42
C PRO A 307 40.62 3.83 -6.42
N ALA A 308 40.18 2.58 -6.24
CA ALA A 308 39.01 2.26 -5.42
C ALA A 308 39.33 2.04 -3.94
N GLY A 309 40.56 1.66 -3.61
CA GLY A 309 40.99 1.28 -2.26
C GLY A 309 40.37 -0.03 -1.75
N THR A 310 39.39 -0.58 -2.46
CA THR A 310 38.69 -1.82 -2.13
C THR A 310 38.10 -2.45 -3.39
N VAL A 311 38.18 -3.78 -3.51
CA VAL A 311 37.63 -4.58 -4.62
C VAL A 311 36.84 -5.76 -4.07
N SER A 312 35.61 -5.95 -4.55
CA SER A 312 34.86 -7.18 -4.27
C SER A 312 35.30 -8.30 -5.20
N LEU A 313 35.70 -9.44 -4.62
CA LEU A 313 36.09 -10.65 -5.34
C LEU A 313 35.11 -11.76 -5.00
N ARG A 314 34.45 -12.31 -6.02
CA ARG A 314 33.53 -13.45 -5.90
C ARG A 314 34.18 -14.69 -6.47
N ALA A 315 33.92 -15.84 -5.86
CA ALA A 315 34.35 -17.12 -6.42
C ALA A 315 33.87 -17.27 -7.87
N GLY A 316 34.81 -17.49 -8.79
CA GLY A 316 34.56 -17.75 -10.20
C GLY A 316 34.30 -19.24 -10.47
N PRO A 317 33.99 -19.61 -11.73
CA PRO A 317 33.78 -21.00 -12.10
C PRO A 317 35.04 -21.83 -11.85
N HIS A 318 34.87 -23.07 -11.40
CA HIS A 318 35.99 -24.00 -11.28
C HIS A 318 36.58 -24.32 -12.67
N PRO A 319 37.92 -24.38 -12.82
CA PRO A 319 38.54 -24.86 -14.06
C PRO A 319 37.97 -26.22 -14.48
N GLY A 320 37.55 -26.34 -15.74
CA GLY A 320 36.88 -27.56 -16.24
C GLY A 320 35.40 -27.70 -15.88
N GLY A 321 34.82 -26.78 -15.10
CA GLY A 321 33.39 -26.76 -14.78
C GLY A 321 32.48 -26.50 -15.97
N ASP A 322 33.00 -25.96 -17.07
CA ASP A 322 32.25 -25.70 -18.31
C ASP A 322 32.53 -26.76 -19.40
N GLY A 323 33.13 -27.90 -19.03
CA GLY A 323 33.54 -28.95 -19.97
C GLY A 323 32.38 -29.59 -20.75
N TRP A 324 31.16 -29.59 -20.18
CA TRP A 324 29.95 -30.06 -20.87
C TRP A 324 29.62 -29.31 -22.16
N ILE A 325 30.09 -28.06 -22.31
CA ILE A 325 29.92 -27.22 -23.50
C ILE A 325 31.29 -26.89 -24.15
N GLY A 326 32.31 -27.70 -23.90
CA GLY A 326 33.64 -27.51 -24.46
C GLY A 326 34.37 -26.27 -23.91
N GLY A 327 34.13 -25.91 -22.66
CA GLY A 327 34.81 -24.79 -21.98
C GLY A 327 34.28 -23.41 -22.34
N ARG A 328 33.17 -23.31 -23.09
CA ARG A 328 32.58 -22.01 -23.48
C ARG A 328 31.85 -21.36 -22.31
N ALA A 329 32.18 -20.10 -22.06
CA ALA A 329 31.41 -19.24 -21.17
C ALA A 329 29.97 -19.10 -21.70
N HIS A 330 28.99 -19.19 -20.80
CA HIS A 330 27.57 -19.20 -21.16
C HIS A 330 26.73 -18.72 -19.98
N GLU A 331 25.55 -18.21 -20.29
CA GLU A 331 24.45 -18.00 -19.36
C GLU A 331 23.17 -18.55 -19.99
N ILE A 332 22.30 -19.13 -19.17
CA ILE A 332 20.99 -19.64 -19.59
C ILE A 332 19.94 -18.82 -18.87
N VAL A 333 19.05 -18.20 -19.63
CA VAL A 333 17.96 -17.39 -19.10
C VAL A 333 16.69 -18.24 -19.09
N ILE A 334 16.11 -18.44 -17.92
CA ILE A 334 14.95 -19.31 -17.69
C ILE A 334 13.77 -18.44 -17.23
N PRO A 335 12.76 -18.21 -18.09
CA PRO A 335 11.51 -17.61 -17.63
C PRO A 335 10.77 -18.59 -16.72
N LEU A 336 10.23 -18.08 -15.63
CA LEU A 336 9.49 -18.81 -14.61
C LEU A 336 8.09 -18.21 -14.48
N ALA A 337 7.11 -19.07 -14.23
CA ALA A 337 5.74 -18.68 -13.95
C ALA A 337 5.33 -19.18 -12.57
N SER A 338 4.57 -18.38 -11.84
CA SER A 338 4.01 -18.78 -10.56
C SER A 338 2.97 -19.88 -10.74
N THR A 339 2.98 -20.88 -9.88
CA THR A 339 1.90 -21.88 -9.79
C THR A 339 0.85 -21.50 -8.74
N THR A 340 0.99 -20.32 -8.12
CA THR A 340 0.04 -19.84 -7.12
C THR A 340 -1.24 -19.36 -7.81
N PRO A 341 -2.43 -19.73 -7.32
CA PRO A 341 -3.67 -19.20 -7.86
C PRO A 341 -3.71 -17.68 -7.83
N ALA A 342 -4.28 -17.08 -8.87
CA ALA A 342 -4.52 -15.64 -8.90
C ALA A 342 -5.48 -15.24 -7.77
N GLY A 343 -5.27 -14.04 -7.22
CA GLY A 343 -6.18 -13.44 -6.26
C GLY A 343 -7.52 -13.08 -6.90
N PRO A 344 -8.56 -12.84 -6.09
CA PRO A 344 -9.86 -12.45 -6.62
C PRO A 344 -9.77 -11.10 -7.35
N PRO A 345 -10.57 -10.90 -8.42
CA PRO A 345 -10.71 -9.60 -9.06
C PRO A 345 -11.35 -8.57 -8.11
N PRO A 346 -11.11 -7.27 -8.32
CA PRO A 346 -11.83 -6.23 -7.60
C PRO A 346 -13.34 -6.33 -7.90
N ALA A 347 -14.16 -6.07 -6.89
CA ALA A 347 -15.58 -5.83 -7.10
C ALA A 347 -15.76 -4.46 -7.77
N LEU A 348 -15.88 -4.46 -9.10
CA LEU A 348 -16.05 -3.22 -9.86
C LEU A 348 -17.51 -2.76 -9.79
N PRO A 349 -17.77 -1.49 -9.39
CA PRO A 349 -19.12 -0.95 -9.47
C PRO A 349 -19.55 -0.90 -10.94
N ARG A 350 -20.83 -1.17 -11.21
CA ARG A 350 -21.40 -1.08 -12.57
C ARG A 350 -21.20 0.29 -13.22
N ARG A 351 -21.14 1.34 -12.39
CA ARG A 351 -20.85 2.72 -12.78
C ARG A 351 -19.78 3.28 -11.84
N PRO A 352 -18.49 3.11 -12.15
CA PRO A 352 -17.43 3.68 -11.32
C PRO A 352 -17.49 5.19 -11.43
N TRP A 353 -17.56 5.85 -10.27
CA TRP A 353 -17.31 7.28 -10.21
C TRP A 353 -15.81 7.52 -10.36
N VAL A 354 -15.44 8.41 -11.28
CA VAL A 354 -14.06 8.85 -11.50
C VAL A 354 -14.07 10.37 -11.32
N PRO A 355 -13.26 10.93 -10.41
CA PRO A 355 -13.18 12.36 -10.25
C PRO A 355 -12.72 13.01 -11.56
N HIS A 356 -13.44 14.06 -11.96
CA HIS A 356 -13.01 14.93 -13.05
C HIS A 356 -11.87 15.86 -12.59
N ARG A 357 -11.17 16.48 -13.54
CA ARG A 357 -10.10 17.45 -13.22
C ARG A 357 -10.58 18.61 -12.34
N ASP A 358 -11.84 19.00 -12.51
CA ASP A 358 -12.48 20.09 -11.77
C ASP A 358 -13.26 19.58 -10.55
N HIS A 359 -12.99 18.36 -10.07
CA HIS A 359 -13.65 17.83 -8.89
C HIS A 359 -13.34 18.69 -7.66
N GLY A 360 -14.40 19.08 -6.94
CA GLY A 360 -14.34 19.93 -5.77
C GLY A 360 -15.06 21.27 -5.98
N HIS A 361 -15.45 21.87 -4.88
CA HIS A 361 -16.10 23.17 -4.80
C HIS A 361 -15.10 24.15 -4.23
N LEU A 362 -14.64 25.09 -5.06
CA LEU A 362 -13.74 26.17 -4.63
C LEU A 362 -14.40 27.00 -3.51
N PRO A 363 -13.62 27.65 -2.64
CA PRO A 363 -14.17 28.46 -1.55
C PRO A 363 -15.26 29.42 -2.04
N GLY A 364 -16.48 29.21 -1.56
CA GLY A 364 -17.65 30.02 -1.86
C GLY A 364 -18.37 29.73 -3.18
N TRP A 365 -17.90 28.78 -4.00
CA TRP A 365 -18.54 28.41 -5.26
C TRP A 365 -19.20 27.02 -5.17
N PRO A 366 -20.46 26.82 -5.61
CA PRO A 366 -21.52 27.79 -5.92
C PRO A 366 -22.34 28.14 -4.66
N GLY A 367 -21.71 28.69 -3.62
CA GLY A 367 -22.31 28.93 -2.30
C GLY A 367 -21.86 27.93 -1.21
N ARG A 368 -20.82 27.13 -1.47
CA ARG A 368 -20.23 26.20 -0.49
C ARG A 368 -19.16 26.90 0.34
N LEU A 369 -19.42 27.05 1.64
CA LEU A 369 -18.53 27.67 2.61
C LEU A 369 -17.89 26.55 3.44
N TYR A 370 -16.59 26.28 3.24
CA TYR A 370 -15.87 25.24 3.98
C TYR A 370 -14.72 25.83 4.78
N LEU A 371 -14.85 25.73 6.11
CA LEU A 371 -13.92 26.28 7.08
C LEU A 371 -13.21 25.15 7.84
N LYS A 372 -11.90 25.31 8.04
CA LYS A 372 -11.09 24.56 9.01
C LYS A 372 -10.80 25.46 10.21
N LEU A 373 -11.43 25.15 11.33
CA LEU A 373 -11.31 25.85 12.61
C LEU A 373 -10.25 25.13 13.46
N TYR A 374 -9.00 25.60 13.44
CA TYR A 374 -7.90 24.97 14.18
C TYR A 374 -8.04 25.27 15.67
N SER A 375 -8.38 24.22 16.43
CA SER A 375 -8.74 24.28 17.84
C SER A 375 -8.15 23.06 18.57
N HIS A 376 -7.67 23.27 19.79
CA HIS A 376 -7.14 22.20 20.64
C HIS A 376 -8.25 21.18 20.94
N PRO A 377 -7.98 19.85 20.91
CA PRO A 377 -9.02 18.83 21.10
C PRO A 377 -9.90 19.04 22.34
N ASP A 378 -9.32 19.48 23.45
CA ASP A 378 -10.03 19.70 24.72
C ASP A 378 -11.03 20.88 24.66
N GLU A 379 -10.82 21.83 23.74
CA GLU A 379 -11.68 23.01 23.56
C GLU A 379 -12.79 22.78 22.52
N GLN A 380 -12.72 21.67 21.76
CA GLN A 380 -13.66 21.42 20.67
C GLN A 380 -15.08 21.18 21.20
N ASP A 381 -15.24 20.49 22.32
CA ASP A 381 -16.56 20.27 22.94
C ASP A 381 -17.16 21.62 23.40
N LEU A 382 -16.34 22.51 23.94
CA LEU A 382 -16.78 23.84 24.34
C LEU A 382 -17.23 24.66 23.13
N LEU A 383 -16.42 24.69 22.07
CA LEU A 383 -16.75 25.33 20.79
C LEU A 383 -18.07 24.79 20.23
N LEU A 384 -18.22 23.45 20.17
CA LEU A 384 -19.38 22.79 19.57
C LEU A 384 -20.66 22.97 20.39
N VAL A 385 -20.61 22.98 21.73
CA VAL A 385 -21.82 23.00 22.57
C VAL A 385 -22.16 24.41 23.09
N ARG A 386 -21.24 25.39 23.05
CA ARG A 386 -21.53 26.78 23.45
C ARG A 386 -21.60 27.76 22.29
N HIS A 387 -20.70 27.63 21.30
CA HIS A 387 -20.54 28.67 20.28
C HIS A 387 -21.19 28.31 18.94
N LEU A 388 -21.13 27.04 18.53
CA LEU A 388 -21.77 26.62 17.28
C LEU A 388 -23.31 26.79 17.31
N PRO A 389 -24.06 26.48 18.38
CA PRO A 389 -25.51 26.67 18.40
C PRO A 389 -25.93 28.12 18.13
N ARG A 390 -25.20 29.10 18.68
CA ARG A 390 -25.44 30.54 18.45
C ARG A 390 -25.24 30.95 17.00
N LEU A 391 -24.23 30.41 16.32
CA LEU A 391 -24.07 30.61 14.87
C LEU A 391 -25.27 30.04 14.13
N THR A 392 -25.73 28.85 14.53
CA THR A 392 -26.76 28.13 13.78
C THR A 392 -28.15 28.72 13.95
N GLU A 393 -28.42 29.38 15.07
CA GLU A 393 -29.59 30.24 15.27
C GLU A 393 -29.57 31.43 14.31
N ARG A 394 -28.40 32.04 14.07
CA ARG A 394 -28.21 33.16 13.12
C ARG A 394 -28.25 32.75 11.65
N LEU A 395 -28.14 31.45 11.33
CA LEU A 395 -28.24 30.92 9.96
C LEU A 395 -29.70 30.67 9.52
N ASP A 396 -30.69 31.00 10.37
CA ASP A 396 -32.15 30.97 10.14
C ASP A 396 -32.70 29.63 9.61
N GLY A 397 -31.97 28.52 9.80
CA GLY A 397 -32.36 27.17 9.35
C GLY A 397 -32.40 26.96 7.83
N THR A 398 -32.18 28.00 7.02
CA THR A 398 -32.22 27.95 5.55
C THR A 398 -30.88 27.54 4.93
N MET A 399 -29.80 27.55 5.71
CA MET A 399 -28.46 27.17 5.29
C MET A 399 -28.04 25.85 5.94
N PRO A 400 -28.09 24.72 5.20
CA PRO A 400 -27.64 23.45 5.71
C PRO A 400 -26.18 23.53 6.13
N TRP A 401 -25.88 23.01 7.31
CA TRP A 401 -24.55 22.97 7.85
C TRP A 401 -24.27 21.63 8.51
N TRP A 402 -23.02 21.24 8.52
CA TRP A 402 -22.56 20.06 9.24
C TRP A 402 -21.09 20.21 9.57
N PHE A 403 -20.64 19.47 10.57
CA PHE A 403 -19.24 19.47 10.97
C PHE A 403 -18.63 18.09 11.01
N LEU A 404 -17.31 18.05 11.02
CA LEU A 404 -16.51 16.88 11.38
C LEU A 404 -15.30 17.34 12.20
N ARG A 405 -14.90 16.56 13.21
CA ARG A 405 -13.58 16.72 13.81
C ARG A 405 -12.55 16.10 12.88
N TYR A 406 -11.40 16.74 12.74
CA TYR A 406 -10.34 16.28 11.84
C TYR A 406 -8.96 16.63 12.39
N ARG A 407 -7.93 16.09 11.76
CA ARG A 407 -6.53 16.41 12.04
C ARG A 407 -5.75 16.43 10.73
N ASP A 408 -5.35 17.61 10.24
CA ASP A 408 -4.32 17.70 9.20
C ASP A 408 -3.77 19.12 8.97
N PRO A 409 -2.48 19.39 9.18
CA PRO A 409 -1.54 18.60 9.98
C PRO A 409 -1.89 18.61 11.48
N HIS A 410 -2.71 19.58 11.93
CA HIS A 410 -3.11 19.78 13.33
C HIS A 410 -4.62 19.54 13.55
N PRO A 411 -5.06 19.26 14.79
CA PRO A 411 -6.48 19.12 15.14
C PRO A 411 -7.29 20.36 14.75
N HIS A 412 -8.47 20.14 14.17
CA HIS A 412 -9.41 21.19 13.77
C HIS A 412 -10.84 20.66 13.63
N VAL A 413 -11.82 21.56 13.68
CA VAL A 413 -13.20 21.28 13.29
C VAL A 413 -13.39 21.75 11.84
N ARG A 414 -13.88 20.85 10.98
CA ARG A 414 -14.29 21.15 9.61
C ARG A 414 -15.76 21.54 9.65
N LEU A 415 -16.07 22.82 9.44
CA LEU A 415 -17.44 23.31 9.34
C LEU A 415 -17.76 23.56 7.87
N ARG A 416 -18.89 23.01 7.40
CA ARG A 416 -19.42 23.27 6.07
C ARG A 416 -20.77 23.93 6.21
N VAL A 417 -20.98 25.00 5.47
CA VAL A 417 -22.25 25.73 5.36
C VAL A 417 -22.58 25.87 3.88
N THR A 418 -23.84 25.64 3.53
CA THR A 418 -24.33 25.81 2.17
C THR A 418 -25.27 26.99 2.14
N ALA A 419 -24.82 28.07 1.51
CA ALA A 419 -25.60 29.28 1.35
C ALA A 419 -26.18 29.34 -0.08
N PRO A 420 -27.46 29.74 -0.25
CA PRO A 420 -27.96 30.16 -1.54
C PRO A 420 -27.11 31.31 -2.10
N ALA A 421 -26.93 31.40 -3.42
CA ALA A 421 -26.06 32.41 -4.04
C ALA A 421 -26.36 33.85 -3.58
N ARG A 422 -27.64 34.19 -3.38
CA ARG A 422 -28.09 35.52 -2.92
C ARG A 422 -27.74 35.84 -1.46
N ALA A 423 -27.48 34.83 -0.63
CA ALA A 423 -27.18 34.97 0.79
C ALA A 423 -25.71 34.64 1.11
N PHE A 424 -24.88 34.47 0.07
CA PHE A 424 -23.47 34.11 0.22
C PHE A 424 -22.68 35.18 0.99
N ALA A 425 -22.86 36.45 0.64
CA ALA A 425 -22.15 37.56 1.27
C ALA A 425 -22.51 37.65 2.77
N ASP A 426 -23.81 37.64 3.08
CA ASP A 426 -24.31 37.69 4.46
C ASP A 426 -23.81 36.49 5.28
N ALA A 427 -23.82 35.29 4.70
CA ALA A 427 -23.30 34.09 5.36
C ALA A 427 -21.79 34.17 5.60
N ALA A 428 -21.04 34.75 4.66
CA ALA A 428 -19.60 34.90 4.79
C ALA A 428 -19.22 35.93 5.85
N GLU A 429 -19.92 37.06 5.91
CA GLU A 429 -19.77 38.09 6.95
C GLU A 429 -20.11 37.51 8.33
N LEU A 430 -21.25 36.84 8.45
CA LEU A 430 -21.66 36.13 9.67
C LEU A 430 -20.61 35.14 10.16
N LEU A 431 -20.03 34.33 9.26
CA LEU A 431 -18.99 33.38 9.61
C LEU A 431 -17.68 34.08 10.00
N ALA A 432 -17.33 35.18 9.33
CA ALA A 432 -16.14 35.96 9.67
C ALA A 432 -16.26 36.52 11.10
N ASP A 433 -17.37 37.18 11.43
CA ASP A 433 -17.66 37.71 12.77
C ASP A 433 -17.62 36.62 13.82
N TRP A 434 -18.33 35.51 13.59
CA TRP A 434 -18.36 34.38 14.52
C TRP A 434 -16.97 33.79 14.76
N THR A 435 -16.14 33.69 13.71
CA THR A 435 -14.75 33.23 13.90
C THR A 435 -13.87 34.24 14.64
N GLY A 436 -14.18 35.54 14.55
CA GLY A 436 -13.61 36.59 15.40
C GLY A 436 -13.95 36.35 16.87
N GLU A 437 -15.23 36.14 17.20
CA GLU A 437 -15.69 35.83 18.55
C GLU A 437 -14.99 34.57 19.13
N LEU A 438 -14.85 33.51 18.33
CA LEU A 438 -14.13 32.30 18.74
C LEU A 438 -12.66 32.56 19.06
N ARG A 439 -12.02 33.46 18.31
CA ARG A 439 -10.61 33.80 18.48
C ARG A 439 -10.41 34.64 19.73
N GLU A 440 -11.29 35.61 19.99
CA GLU A 440 -11.29 36.41 21.23
C GLU A 440 -11.51 35.53 22.46
N ALA A 441 -12.35 34.50 22.35
CA ALA A 441 -12.56 33.50 23.39
C ALA A 441 -11.39 32.49 23.55
N GLY A 442 -10.34 32.58 22.73
CA GLY A 442 -9.18 31.67 22.78
C GLY A 442 -9.43 30.26 22.26
N LEU A 443 -10.58 30.00 21.63
CA LEU A 443 -11.00 28.66 21.19
C LEU A 443 -10.40 28.23 19.85
N VAL A 444 -10.05 29.20 19.00
CA VAL A 444 -9.44 28.95 17.69
C VAL A 444 -8.18 29.81 17.51
N GLY A 445 -7.08 29.18 17.10
CA GLY A 445 -5.83 29.87 16.79
C GLY A 445 -5.70 30.29 15.33
N ARG A 446 -6.37 29.55 14.44
CA ARG A 446 -6.34 29.78 12.98
C ARG A 446 -7.64 29.32 12.35
N VAL A 447 -8.14 30.07 11.37
CA VAL A 447 -9.24 29.68 10.50
C VAL A 447 -8.73 29.66 9.06
N GLN A 448 -9.12 28.64 8.30
CA GLN A 448 -8.79 28.52 6.88
C GLN A 448 -10.06 28.21 6.08
N TRP A 449 -10.27 28.97 5.02
CA TRP A 449 -11.27 28.70 3.99
C TRP A 449 -10.63 27.82 2.92
N ASP A 450 -11.31 26.76 2.50
CA ASP A 450 -10.69 25.74 1.66
C ASP A 450 -11.66 25.15 0.63
N THR A 451 -11.12 24.43 -0.35
CA THR A 451 -11.89 23.71 -1.36
C THR A 451 -12.58 22.51 -0.70
N TYR A 452 -13.90 22.40 -0.87
CA TYR A 452 -14.66 21.24 -0.43
C TYR A 452 -14.66 20.17 -1.52
N PHE A 453 -14.06 19.02 -1.25
CA PHE A 453 -14.14 17.84 -2.12
C PHE A 453 -15.22 16.88 -1.60
N PRO A 454 -16.40 16.79 -2.25
CA PRO A 454 -17.43 15.85 -1.84
C PRO A 454 -17.02 14.40 -2.11
N GLU A 455 -17.38 13.48 -1.21
CA GLU A 455 -17.02 12.06 -1.31
C GLU A 455 -18.03 11.29 -2.21
N GLU A 456 -18.19 11.73 -3.46
CA GLU A 456 -19.20 11.20 -4.40
C GLU A 456 -19.07 9.69 -4.64
N GLY A 457 -17.84 9.19 -4.81
CA GLY A 457 -17.58 7.75 -4.96
C GLY A 457 -18.03 6.92 -3.76
N ARG A 458 -18.20 7.54 -2.58
CA ARG A 458 -18.64 6.88 -1.35
C ARG A 458 -20.14 7.06 -1.14
N PHE A 459 -20.65 8.28 -1.19
CA PHE A 459 -22.03 8.58 -0.80
C PHE A 459 -23.01 8.71 -1.97
N GLY A 460 -22.55 8.54 -3.21
CA GLY A 460 -23.33 8.74 -4.43
C GLY A 460 -23.13 10.14 -5.02
N THR A 461 -23.73 10.39 -6.18
CA THR A 461 -23.61 11.65 -6.93
C THR A 461 -24.94 12.39 -7.00
N GLY A 462 -24.89 13.70 -7.27
CA GLY A 462 -26.07 14.53 -7.50
C GLY A 462 -27.10 14.43 -6.36
N PRO A 463 -28.40 14.14 -6.64
CA PRO A 463 -29.43 14.06 -5.61
C PRO A 463 -29.16 13.05 -4.49
N ILE A 464 -28.38 11.99 -4.78
CA ILE A 464 -27.99 11.00 -3.78
C ILE A 464 -27.01 11.65 -2.77
N LEU A 465 -26.05 12.43 -3.27
CA LEU A 465 -25.10 13.17 -2.42
C LEU A 465 -25.83 14.23 -1.60
N ASP A 466 -26.76 14.98 -2.20
CA ASP A 466 -27.52 16.02 -1.49
C ASP A 466 -28.29 15.43 -0.31
N ALA A 467 -28.90 14.26 -0.49
CA ALA A 467 -29.58 13.53 0.58
C ALA A 467 -28.60 13.01 1.66
N ALA A 468 -27.41 12.55 1.26
CA ALA A 468 -26.36 12.17 2.21
C ALA A 468 -25.88 13.37 3.05
N GLU A 469 -25.67 14.54 2.43
CA GLU A 469 -25.30 15.77 3.13
C GLU A 469 -26.40 16.26 4.07
N ALA A 470 -27.67 16.09 3.71
CA ALA A 470 -28.80 16.35 4.60
C ALA A 470 -28.78 15.41 5.83
N CYS A 471 -28.38 14.15 5.66
CA CYS A 471 -28.13 13.24 6.78
C CYS A 471 -26.96 13.73 7.65
N PHE A 472 -25.87 14.22 7.06
CA PHE A 472 -24.73 14.77 7.80
C PHE A 472 -25.10 15.99 8.63
N ALA A 473 -25.99 16.85 8.11
CA ALA A 473 -26.54 17.99 8.82
C ALA A 473 -27.41 17.55 9.99
N ALA A 474 -28.36 16.65 9.77
CA ALA A 474 -29.21 16.12 10.85
C ALA A 474 -28.40 15.37 11.93
N ASP A 475 -27.36 14.63 11.53
CA ASP A 475 -26.47 13.95 12.47
C ASP A 475 -25.60 14.92 13.27
N SER A 476 -25.16 16.02 12.66
CA SER A 476 -24.45 17.08 13.37
C SER A 476 -25.32 17.71 14.46
N GLN A 477 -26.61 17.94 14.19
CA GLN A 477 -27.60 18.42 15.17
C GLN A 477 -27.81 17.41 16.30
N ALA A 478 -27.96 16.12 15.97
CA ALA A 478 -28.07 15.05 16.95
C ALA A 478 -26.86 15.00 17.88
N VAL A 479 -25.65 15.10 17.33
CA VAL A 479 -24.42 15.11 18.13
C VAL A 479 -24.35 16.33 19.05
N LEU A 480 -24.72 17.53 18.58
CA LEU A 480 -24.75 18.72 19.46
C LEU A 480 -25.73 18.54 20.63
N ALA A 481 -26.92 18.00 20.36
CA ALA A 481 -27.90 17.70 21.40
C ALA A 481 -27.36 16.66 22.41
N GLN A 482 -26.72 15.59 21.92
CA GLN A 482 -26.12 14.54 22.76
C GLN A 482 -24.98 15.09 23.64
N LEU A 483 -24.08 15.90 23.07
CA LEU A 483 -23.01 16.54 23.82
C LEU A 483 -23.58 17.52 24.86
N GLY A 484 -24.66 18.23 24.52
CA GLY A 484 -25.42 19.09 25.44
C GLY A 484 -26.03 18.33 26.63
N ALA A 485 -26.58 17.14 26.39
CA ALA A 485 -27.15 16.29 27.43
C ALA A 485 -26.08 15.60 28.31
N ALA A 486 -24.89 15.35 27.76
CA ALA A 486 -23.82 14.62 28.43
C ALA A 486 -22.80 15.50 29.20
N ARG A 487 -22.96 16.83 29.20
CA ARG A 487 -21.94 17.86 29.55
C ARG A 487 -21.11 17.66 30.82
N THR A 488 -21.56 16.85 31.76
CA THR A 488 -20.88 16.64 33.05
C THR A 488 -20.47 15.19 33.30
N ASN A 489 -20.73 14.26 32.37
CA ASN A 489 -20.47 12.83 32.60
C ASN A 489 -20.02 12.08 31.34
N GLY A 490 -18.73 11.77 31.27
CA GLY A 490 -18.12 11.02 30.16
C GLY A 490 -18.67 9.59 29.98
N ALA A 491 -19.16 8.94 31.05
CA ALA A 491 -19.83 7.64 30.94
C ALA A 491 -21.16 7.76 30.18
N THR A 492 -21.93 8.81 30.50
CA THR A 492 -23.17 9.15 29.78
C THR A 492 -22.90 9.47 28.31
N ALA A 493 -21.81 10.18 28.00
CA ALA A 493 -21.42 10.49 26.62
C ALA A 493 -21.19 9.22 25.79
N GLN A 494 -20.39 8.27 26.29
CA GLN A 494 -20.12 7.01 25.58
C GLN A 494 -21.39 6.17 25.39
N ALA A 495 -22.24 6.09 26.41
CA ALA A 495 -23.51 5.37 26.34
C ALA A 495 -24.48 6.01 25.33
N LEU A 496 -24.57 7.34 25.29
CA LEU A 496 -25.39 8.06 24.31
C LEU A 496 -24.87 7.91 22.87
N ILE A 497 -23.55 7.90 22.67
CA ILE A 497 -22.97 7.60 21.35
C ILE A 497 -23.39 6.20 20.92
N ALA A 498 -23.24 5.19 21.78
CA ALA A 498 -23.64 3.82 21.48
C ALA A 498 -25.14 3.71 21.12
N ALA A 499 -26.01 4.41 21.87
CA ALA A 499 -27.44 4.44 21.57
C ALA A 499 -27.74 5.11 20.22
N SER A 500 -27.07 6.22 19.94
CA SER A 500 -27.20 6.95 18.67
C SER A 500 -26.67 6.16 17.48
N LEU A 501 -25.63 5.32 17.66
CA LEU A 501 -25.16 4.39 16.61
C LEU A 501 -26.23 3.34 16.26
N LEU A 502 -26.92 2.79 17.25
CA LEU A 502 -28.04 1.86 17.01
C LEU A 502 -29.22 2.58 16.33
N ASP A 503 -29.58 3.76 16.80
CA ASP A 503 -30.65 4.59 16.21
C ASP A 503 -30.34 4.95 14.75
N LEU A 504 -29.10 5.38 14.46
CA LEU A 504 -28.64 5.67 13.10
C LEU A 504 -28.75 4.43 12.20
N ALA A 505 -28.32 3.27 12.69
CA ALA A 505 -28.42 2.02 11.94
C ALA A 505 -29.87 1.63 11.66
N ALA A 506 -30.76 1.77 12.65
CA ALA A 506 -32.20 1.54 12.49
C ALA A 506 -32.82 2.51 11.49
N GLY A 507 -32.48 3.80 11.56
CA GLY A 507 -32.95 4.81 10.61
C GLY A 507 -32.51 4.53 9.18
N LEU A 508 -31.25 4.15 8.95
CA LEU A 508 -30.79 3.87 7.58
C LEU A 508 -31.41 2.59 7.00
N LEU A 509 -31.53 1.53 7.80
CA LEU A 509 -32.10 0.26 7.33
C LEU A 509 -33.63 0.27 7.28
N GLY A 510 -34.28 1.18 8.02
CA GLY A 510 -35.73 1.25 8.14
C GLY A 510 -36.35 0.19 9.06
N ASP A 511 -35.52 -0.66 9.67
CA ASP A 511 -35.92 -1.74 10.56
C ASP A 511 -34.91 -1.89 11.71
N VAL A 512 -35.41 -1.80 12.94
CA VAL A 512 -34.60 -1.89 14.16
C VAL A 512 -34.05 -3.30 14.39
N ASP A 513 -34.76 -4.35 14.01
CA ASP A 513 -34.30 -5.73 14.18
C ASP A 513 -33.22 -6.08 13.16
N GLU A 514 -33.33 -5.59 11.93
CA GLU A 514 -32.24 -5.69 10.95
C GLU A 514 -31.01 -4.89 11.40
N ALA A 515 -31.19 -3.70 11.98
CA ALA A 515 -30.08 -2.93 12.54
C ALA A 515 -29.37 -3.65 13.70
N ARG A 516 -30.15 -4.29 14.59
CA ARG A 516 -29.59 -5.12 15.68
C ARG A 516 -28.79 -6.28 15.11
N LYS A 517 -29.35 -7.05 14.17
CA LYS A 517 -28.66 -8.17 13.50
C LYS A 517 -27.38 -7.68 12.81
N TRP A 518 -27.44 -6.57 12.10
CA TRP A 518 -26.29 -6.00 11.41
C TRP A 518 -25.16 -5.65 12.38
N LEU A 519 -25.46 -4.94 13.48
CA LEU A 519 -24.46 -4.59 14.50
C LEU A 519 -23.88 -5.82 15.19
N ILE A 520 -24.69 -6.84 15.46
CA ILE A 520 -24.23 -8.10 16.06
C ILE A 520 -23.17 -8.78 15.19
N ASN A 521 -23.38 -8.77 13.87
CA ASN A 521 -22.55 -9.48 12.90
C ASN A 521 -21.34 -8.66 12.43
N HIS A 522 -21.42 -7.33 12.38
CA HIS A 522 -20.42 -6.49 11.71
C HIS A 522 -19.64 -5.55 12.65
N ALA A 523 -20.16 -5.23 13.85
CA ALA A 523 -19.47 -4.30 14.74
C ALA A 523 -18.17 -4.91 15.27
N ARG A 524 -17.03 -4.31 14.88
CA ARG A 524 -15.71 -4.69 15.39
C ARG A 524 -15.58 -4.27 16.86
N THR A 525 -15.57 -5.24 17.76
CA THR A 525 -15.51 -5.00 19.19
C THR A 525 -14.09 -4.92 19.73
N THR A 526 -13.92 -4.21 20.84
CA THR A 526 -12.71 -4.30 21.69
C THR A 526 -12.63 -5.67 22.39
N ARG A 527 -11.39 -6.09 22.73
CA ARG A 527 -11.12 -7.26 23.60
C ARG A 527 -11.41 -6.99 25.07
N ILE A 528 -11.31 -5.73 25.51
CA ILE A 528 -11.54 -5.33 26.89
C ILE A 528 -12.99 -4.89 27.03
N ALA A 529 -13.72 -5.52 27.95
CA ALA A 529 -15.11 -5.18 28.22
C ALA A 529 -15.23 -3.73 28.75
N PRO A 530 -16.20 -2.93 28.28
CA PRO A 530 -16.50 -1.63 28.85
C PRO A 530 -16.88 -1.72 30.33
N ALA A 531 -16.70 -0.62 31.07
CA ALA A 531 -17.13 -0.54 32.46
C ALA A 531 -18.63 -0.85 32.61
N ARG A 532 -18.99 -1.63 33.64
CA ARG A 532 -20.35 -2.14 33.86
C ARG A 532 -21.42 -1.04 33.86
N LEU A 533 -21.14 0.11 34.47
CA LEU A 533 -22.08 1.23 34.52
C LEU A 533 -22.38 1.79 33.12
N VAL A 534 -21.34 2.02 32.30
CA VAL A 534 -21.48 2.51 30.91
C VAL A 534 -22.27 1.51 30.07
N HIS A 535 -22.02 0.22 30.27
CA HIS A 535 -22.75 -0.86 29.61
C HIS A 535 -24.24 -0.86 29.95
N GLN A 536 -24.58 -0.77 31.24
CA GLN A 536 -25.97 -0.67 31.70
C GLN A 536 -26.67 0.58 31.16
N GLN A 537 -25.99 1.73 31.17
CA GLN A 537 -26.51 2.97 30.60
C GLN A 537 -26.75 2.86 29.09
N ALA A 538 -25.84 2.25 28.34
CA ALA A 538 -26.02 2.06 26.89
C ALA A 538 -27.24 1.17 26.57
N ILE A 539 -27.47 0.11 27.36
CA ILE A 539 -28.68 -0.71 27.23
C ILE A 539 -29.93 0.08 27.61
N ALA A 540 -29.87 0.92 28.64
CA ALA A 540 -30.98 1.76 29.05
C ALA A 540 -31.33 2.78 27.94
N TYR A 541 -30.39 3.57 27.46
CA TYR A 541 -30.65 4.62 26.45
C TYR A 541 -31.08 4.08 25.06
N THR A 542 -30.96 2.77 24.84
CA THR A 542 -31.47 2.07 23.65
C THR A 542 -32.86 1.45 23.87
N ASN A 543 -33.50 1.73 25.00
CA ASN A 543 -34.85 1.25 25.29
C ASN A 543 -35.84 1.72 24.21
N PRO A 544 -36.59 0.80 23.57
CA PRO A 544 -37.57 1.15 22.55
C PRO A 544 -38.63 2.16 23.02
N ASP A 545 -38.97 2.18 24.30
CA ASP A 545 -39.92 3.17 24.87
C ASP A 545 -39.32 4.59 25.00
N GLN A 546 -38.01 4.73 24.79
CA GLN A 546 -37.23 5.97 24.86
C GLN A 546 -37.29 6.72 26.21
N SER A 547 -37.97 6.17 27.22
CA SER A 547 -38.26 6.82 28.51
C SER A 547 -36.99 7.23 29.26
N THR A 548 -35.99 6.35 29.27
CA THR A 548 -34.71 6.58 29.93
C THR A 548 -33.87 7.66 29.26
N THR A 549 -34.00 7.80 27.93
CA THR A 549 -33.30 8.85 27.19
C THR A 549 -34.02 10.19 27.38
N ALA A 550 -35.35 10.19 27.35
CA ALA A 550 -36.17 11.38 27.63
C ALA A 550 -35.92 11.95 29.03
N ALA A 551 -35.71 11.08 30.02
CA ALA A 551 -35.42 11.47 31.41
C ALA A 551 -34.06 12.16 31.62
N LEU A 552 -33.15 12.15 30.63
CA LEU A 552 -31.90 12.89 30.73
C LEU A 552 -32.13 14.39 30.63
N PRO A 553 -31.29 15.23 31.26
CA PRO A 553 -31.29 16.67 30.98
C PRO A 553 -31.10 16.94 29.49
N GLY A 554 -32.09 17.56 28.83
CA GLY A 554 -32.08 17.77 27.37
C GLY A 554 -32.41 16.52 26.54
N GLY A 555 -32.86 15.43 27.17
CA GLY A 555 -33.18 14.15 26.54
C GLY A 555 -34.27 14.23 25.48
N GLU A 556 -35.33 14.99 25.72
CA GLU A 556 -36.39 15.23 24.72
C GLU A 556 -35.84 15.90 23.44
N HIS A 557 -34.90 16.84 23.59
CA HIS A 557 -34.25 17.48 22.45
C HIS A 557 -33.36 16.49 21.68
N VAL A 558 -32.67 15.57 22.38
CA VAL A 558 -31.92 14.48 21.74
C VAL A 558 -32.86 13.60 20.91
N LEU A 559 -34.00 13.19 21.47
CA LEU A 559 -34.99 12.35 20.77
C LEU A 559 -35.57 13.06 19.54
N ALA A 560 -35.92 14.35 19.65
CA ALA A 560 -36.39 15.15 18.51
C ALA A 560 -35.33 15.30 17.40
N CYS A 561 -34.05 15.39 17.77
CA CYS A 561 -32.96 15.38 16.78
C CYS A 561 -32.78 14.00 16.13
N TRP A 562 -32.92 12.91 16.88
CA TRP A 562 -32.87 11.55 16.33
C TRP A 562 -34.03 11.28 15.38
N GLU A 563 -35.24 11.73 15.69
CA GLU A 563 -36.39 11.65 14.81
C GLU A 563 -36.14 12.37 13.48
N ARG A 564 -35.72 13.64 13.52
CA ARG A 564 -35.36 14.39 12.31
C ARG A 564 -34.24 13.70 11.51
N ARG A 565 -33.27 13.06 12.18
CA ARG A 565 -32.22 12.29 11.52
C ARG A 565 -32.79 11.05 10.83
N ARG A 566 -33.71 10.31 11.46
CA ARG A 566 -34.39 9.17 10.83
C ARG A 566 -35.15 9.60 9.58
N ASP A 567 -35.86 10.72 9.59
CA ASP A 567 -36.55 11.23 8.39
C ASP A 567 -35.58 11.49 7.21
N ARG A 568 -34.39 12.04 7.50
CA ARG A 568 -33.36 12.25 6.47
C ARG A 568 -32.74 10.94 5.99
N LEU A 569 -32.50 10.00 6.89
CA LEU A 569 -32.01 8.67 6.56
C LEU A 569 -33.02 7.89 5.72
N ASP A 570 -34.32 8.04 6.00
CA ASP A 570 -35.41 7.46 5.22
C ASP A 570 -35.44 8.01 3.80
N ALA A 571 -35.34 9.33 3.65
CA ALA A 571 -35.25 9.98 2.34
C ALA A 571 -34.00 9.50 1.57
N TYR A 572 -32.85 9.41 2.24
CA TYR A 572 -31.61 8.91 1.64
C TYR A 572 -31.71 7.44 1.22
N ARG A 573 -32.25 6.59 2.09
CA ARG A 573 -32.52 5.15 1.81
C ARG A 573 -33.40 5.01 0.58
N ASN A 574 -34.49 5.77 0.49
CA ASN A 574 -35.43 5.68 -0.63
C ASN A 574 -34.77 6.03 -1.97
N ILE A 575 -33.93 7.08 -1.99
CA ILE A 575 -33.17 7.45 -3.19
C ILE A 575 -32.14 6.37 -3.52
N LEU A 576 -31.41 5.85 -2.53
CA LEU A 576 -30.43 4.77 -2.73
C LEU A 576 -31.08 3.48 -3.26
N ALA A 577 -32.26 3.12 -2.76
CA ALA A 577 -32.99 1.94 -3.23
C ALA A 577 -33.46 2.10 -4.68
N ALA A 578 -33.81 3.32 -5.09
CA ALA A 578 -34.28 3.60 -6.44
C ALA A 578 -33.14 3.72 -7.47
N THR A 579 -32.04 4.39 -7.13
CA THR A 579 -31.01 4.79 -8.10
C THR A 579 -29.57 4.65 -7.58
N GLY A 580 -29.40 4.15 -6.35
CA GLY A 580 -28.10 4.05 -5.69
C GLY A 580 -27.19 2.97 -6.30
N PRO A 581 -25.86 3.18 -6.25
CA PRO A 581 -24.89 2.22 -6.77
C PRO A 581 -24.65 1.03 -5.84
N ARG A 582 -25.10 1.12 -4.57
CA ARG A 582 -24.89 0.12 -3.52
C ARG A 582 -26.08 0.09 -2.55
N PRO A 583 -26.36 -1.05 -1.90
CA PRO A 583 -27.41 -1.15 -0.90
C PRO A 583 -27.11 -0.26 0.32
N PRO A 584 -28.14 0.25 1.03
CA PRO A 584 -27.95 1.10 2.22
C PRO A 584 -27.07 0.48 3.32
N ALA A 585 -27.13 -0.85 3.50
CA ALA A 585 -26.33 -1.55 4.51
C ALA A 585 -24.81 -1.38 4.32
N ASP A 586 -24.33 -1.20 3.09
CA ASP A 586 -22.91 -1.03 2.78
C ASP A 586 -22.37 0.35 3.21
N LEU A 587 -23.25 1.31 3.46
CA LEU A 587 -22.92 2.67 3.94
C LEU A 587 -22.83 2.74 5.47
N LEU A 588 -23.33 1.76 6.21
CA LEU A 588 -23.35 1.79 7.67
C LEU A 588 -21.96 1.98 8.29
N PRO A 589 -20.89 1.26 7.88
CA PRO A 589 -19.56 1.47 8.45
C PRO A 589 -19.11 2.93 8.30
N ASP A 590 -19.45 3.56 7.17
CA ASP A 590 -19.10 4.93 6.85
C ASP A 590 -19.86 5.93 7.73
N LEU A 591 -21.18 5.78 7.85
CA LEU A 591 -22.02 6.69 8.62
C LEU A 591 -21.81 6.55 10.13
N LEU A 592 -21.62 5.33 10.64
CA LEU A 592 -21.30 5.07 12.04
C LEU A 592 -19.94 5.68 12.41
N HIS A 593 -18.96 5.56 11.52
CA HIS A 593 -17.65 6.21 11.68
C HIS A 593 -17.79 7.73 11.72
N LEU A 594 -18.50 8.34 10.77
CA LEU A 594 -18.69 9.79 10.73
C LEU A 594 -19.44 10.30 11.99
N HIS A 595 -20.44 9.58 12.48
CA HIS A 595 -21.13 9.91 13.73
C HIS A 595 -20.17 9.91 14.92
N HIS A 596 -19.37 8.85 15.07
CA HIS A 596 -18.37 8.77 16.14
C HIS A 596 -17.34 9.89 16.04
N VAL A 597 -16.85 10.19 14.83
CA VAL A 597 -15.88 11.28 14.61
C VAL A 597 -16.45 12.64 15.00
N ARG A 598 -17.74 12.91 14.74
CA ARG A 598 -18.41 14.15 15.22
C ARG A 598 -18.47 14.19 16.74
N ALA A 599 -18.89 13.08 17.35
CA ALA A 599 -19.17 13.02 18.78
C ALA A 599 -17.91 12.98 19.66
N ALA A 600 -16.90 12.20 19.30
CA ALA A 600 -15.76 11.88 20.15
C ALA A 600 -14.38 12.00 19.45
N GLY A 601 -14.34 12.37 18.17
CA GLY A 601 -13.09 12.58 17.42
C GLY A 601 -12.50 11.32 16.80
N LEU A 602 -11.21 11.38 16.44
CA LEU A 602 -10.54 10.37 15.59
C LEU A 602 -9.95 9.17 16.35
N ASP A 603 -10.27 8.97 17.63
CA ASP A 603 -9.76 7.84 18.42
C ASP A 603 -10.46 6.53 18.01
N ARG A 604 -9.74 5.70 17.25
CA ARG A 604 -10.22 4.37 16.80
C ARG A 604 -10.51 3.40 17.94
N ASP A 605 -9.84 3.52 19.09
CA ASP A 605 -10.13 2.66 20.23
C ASP A 605 -11.39 3.12 20.95
N SER A 606 -11.64 4.43 21.02
CA SER A 606 -12.95 4.98 21.44
C SER A 606 -14.07 4.51 20.53
N GLU A 607 -13.87 4.53 19.21
CA GLU A 607 -14.84 4.06 18.23
C GLU A 607 -15.21 2.59 18.46
N ARG A 608 -14.22 1.72 18.61
CA ARG A 608 -14.42 0.29 18.90
C ARG A 608 -15.12 0.04 20.23
N ARG A 609 -14.88 0.87 21.25
CA ARG A 609 -15.60 0.80 22.54
C ARG A 609 -17.08 1.16 22.37
N CYS A 610 -17.39 2.23 21.65
CA CYS A 610 -18.77 2.65 21.38
C CYS A 610 -19.52 1.62 20.54
N LEU A 611 -18.87 1.05 19.50
CA LEU A 611 -19.43 -0.04 18.70
C LEU A 611 -19.66 -1.32 19.52
N HIS A 612 -18.76 -1.65 20.45
CA HIS A 612 -18.95 -2.77 21.38
C HIS A 612 -20.20 -2.57 22.28
N LEU A 613 -20.41 -1.35 22.78
CA LEU A 613 -21.58 -1.00 23.57
C LEU A 613 -22.87 -1.08 22.75
N ALA A 614 -22.88 -0.55 21.52
CA ALA A 614 -24.02 -0.62 20.61
C ALA A 614 -24.39 -2.08 20.28
N ARG A 615 -23.38 -2.93 20.01
CA ARG A 615 -23.57 -4.38 19.82
C ARG A 615 -24.13 -5.06 21.07
N SER A 616 -23.66 -4.70 22.25
CA SER A 616 -24.16 -5.25 23.51
C SER A 616 -25.62 -4.90 23.76
N ALA A 617 -26.01 -3.65 23.46
CA ALA A 617 -27.40 -3.21 23.49
C ALA A 617 -28.26 -4.00 22.51
N ALA A 618 -27.79 -4.17 21.27
CA ALA A 618 -28.48 -4.98 20.26
C ALA A 618 -28.72 -6.43 20.73
N LEU A 619 -27.69 -7.10 21.27
CA LEU A 619 -27.81 -8.45 21.84
C LEU A 619 -28.85 -8.53 22.96
N SER A 620 -28.80 -7.58 23.91
CA SER A 620 -29.71 -7.53 25.05
C SER A 620 -31.18 -7.39 24.61
N TRP A 621 -31.46 -6.47 23.69
CA TRP A 621 -32.82 -6.24 23.21
C TRP A 621 -33.34 -7.36 22.31
N THR A 622 -32.49 -7.98 21.48
CA THR A 622 -32.87 -9.17 20.69
C THR A 622 -33.19 -10.38 21.59
N ALA A 623 -32.51 -10.54 22.72
CA ALA A 623 -32.85 -11.60 23.68
C ALA A 623 -34.21 -11.37 24.34
N ARG A 624 -34.47 -10.13 24.80
CA ARG A 624 -35.72 -9.74 25.47
C ARG A 624 -36.94 -9.80 24.56
N THR A 625 -36.80 -9.53 23.25
CA THR A 625 -37.90 -9.66 22.30
C THR A 625 -38.26 -11.12 22.03
N ARG A 626 -37.28 -12.04 22.08
CA ARG A 626 -37.52 -13.49 21.97
C ARG A 626 -38.17 -14.10 23.20
N GLU A 627 -37.91 -13.56 24.39
CA GLU A 627 -38.56 -14.02 25.63
C GLU A 627 -40.02 -13.54 25.75
N ARG A 628 -40.40 -12.50 25.00
CA ARG A 628 -41.76 -11.92 24.98
C ARG A 628 -42.63 -12.43 23.83
N ALA A 629 -42.03 -13.06 22.82
CA ALA A 629 -42.70 -13.69 21.68
C ALA A 629 -42.87 -15.19 21.96
#